data_AF-A0A667GAU9-F1
#
_entry.id   AF-A0A667GAU9-F1
#
_cell.length_a   1.000
_cell.length_b   1.000
_cell.length_c   1.000
_cell.angle_alpha   90.00
_cell.angle_beta   90.00
_cell.angle_gamma   90.00
#
_symmetry.space_group_name_H-M   'P 1'
#
loop_
_entity.id
_entity.type
_entity.pdbx_description
1 polymer ?
#
loop_
_entity_poly.entity_id
_entity_poly.type
_entity_poly.pdbx_seq_one_letter_code
_entity_poly.pdbx_strand_id
1 'polypeptide(L)'
;MSNAPDSQQPPEITEQTETIVDLNLPLPPPPPAPEDEWGPNPEPTNMSASPIPFFLYGIIPVVLGIFSLLLLALCGFFGYQYFHTVEASATKMKSLNALIESFQSKADKFLHVQNVLDQNKALLSYVETLEWLQSQEYLLEALHELNQKQGVRCGRPLKHWVQSNDHCYHQTMEMVSWLDCFDICVSLNATFLKTEGSRLKNVMELIAVGPTWLGLSYREKDNEWKWEDGSSPSPGLGLPEPSLDFQGKCVYVKAHTLGTDNCTIPSSCLCEKAVH
;
A
#
# COMPACT_ATOMS: atom_id res chain seq x y z
N MET A 1 -5.62 29.26 -34.21
CA MET A 1 -6.25 28.31 -35.16
C MET A 1 -6.88 27.22 -34.28
N SER A 2 -8.07 27.42 -33.69
CA SER A 2 -9.42 27.29 -34.29
C SER A 2 -9.65 25.83 -34.73
N ASN A 3 -10.56 25.00 -34.19
CA ASN A 3 -11.87 25.18 -33.54
C ASN A 3 -12.11 24.05 -32.50
N ALA A 4 -12.52 24.35 -31.26
CA ALA A 4 -13.89 24.41 -30.73
C ALA A 4 -14.53 23.03 -30.39
N PRO A 5 -14.81 22.74 -29.10
CA PRO A 5 -15.69 21.64 -28.68
C PRO A 5 -17.09 22.14 -28.30
N ASP A 6 -18.08 21.27 -28.51
CA ASP A 6 -19.51 21.52 -28.34
C ASP A 6 -19.95 21.55 -26.86
N SER A 7 -20.98 22.35 -26.61
CA SER A 7 -21.55 22.81 -25.32
C SER A 7 -22.62 21.81 -24.84
N GLN A 8 -23.31 21.84 -23.68
CA GLN A 8 -23.44 22.71 -22.51
C GLN A 8 -24.22 21.91 -21.42
N GLN A 9 -24.22 22.45 -20.19
CA GLN A 9 -24.71 21.94 -18.90
C GLN A 9 -26.28 21.97 -18.75
N PRO A 10 -26.90 21.29 -17.74
CA PRO A 10 -28.30 20.82 -17.69
C PRO A 10 -29.28 21.81 -16.97
N PRO A 11 -30.57 21.45 -16.70
CA PRO A 11 -31.70 22.38 -16.77
C PRO A 11 -32.01 23.13 -15.47
N GLU A 12 -32.64 24.28 -15.65
CA GLU A 12 -33.20 25.16 -14.62
C GLU A 12 -34.73 25.11 -14.74
N ILE A 13 -35.43 24.72 -13.66
CA ILE A 13 -36.89 24.84 -13.54
C ILE A 13 -37.14 25.88 -12.45
N THR A 14 -37.68 27.02 -12.84
CA THR A 14 -38.08 28.11 -11.94
C THR A 14 -39.60 28.12 -11.76
N GLU A 15 -40.01 28.31 -10.52
CA GLU A 15 -41.38 28.43 -10.04
C GLU A 15 -41.83 29.91 -10.03
N GLN A 16 -43.15 30.15 -9.88
CA GLN A 16 -43.82 31.37 -9.35
C GLN A 16 -44.04 32.55 -10.32
N THR A 17 -45.14 33.33 -10.36
CA THR A 17 -46.34 33.55 -9.51
C THR A 17 -47.41 34.35 -10.29
N GLU A 18 -48.67 34.31 -9.83
CA GLU A 18 -49.87 35.04 -10.29
C GLU A 18 -49.79 36.58 -10.29
N THR A 19 -50.65 37.25 -11.08
CA THR A 19 -51.33 38.50 -10.66
C THR A 19 -52.61 38.78 -11.47
N ILE A 20 -53.63 39.26 -10.76
CA ILE A 20 -55.01 39.62 -11.17
C ILE A 20 -55.09 41.14 -11.45
N VAL A 21 -56.10 41.59 -12.23
CA VAL A 21 -56.94 42.83 -12.14
C VAL A 21 -57.41 43.20 -13.56
N ASP A 22 -58.67 42.99 -13.98
CA ASP A 22 -59.97 43.66 -13.71
C ASP A 22 -60.31 44.87 -14.63
N LEU A 23 -61.60 44.94 -14.98
CA LEU A 23 -62.45 46.07 -15.42
C LEU A 23 -62.88 46.31 -16.89
N ASN A 24 -64.19 46.02 -17.10
CA ASN A 24 -65.27 46.83 -17.71
C ASN A 24 -65.59 46.88 -19.24
N LEU A 25 -66.88 46.61 -19.50
CA LEU A 25 -67.73 46.75 -20.70
C LEU A 25 -67.86 48.20 -21.25
N PRO A 26 -68.24 48.41 -22.54
CA PRO A 26 -69.66 48.61 -22.93
C PRO A 26 -70.08 48.09 -24.34
N LEU A 27 -71.37 47.78 -24.52
CA LEU A 27 -72.04 47.44 -25.80
C LEU A 27 -73.06 48.53 -26.19
N PRO A 28 -73.15 48.92 -27.48
CA PRO A 28 -74.40 49.43 -28.09
C PRO A 28 -74.58 48.98 -29.57
N PRO A 29 -75.64 49.38 -30.32
CA PRO A 29 -77.10 49.31 -30.14
C PRO A 29 -77.82 48.57 -31.33
N PRO A 30 -79.18 48.41 -31.36
CA PRO A 30 -79.96 47.65 -32.38
C PRO A 30 -80.66 48.61 -33.41
N PRO A 31 -81.67 48.25 -34.29
CA PRO A 31 -82.15 47.05 -35.04
C PRO A 31 -82.23 47.35 -36.59
N PRO A 32 -83.02 46.71 -37.53
CA PRO A 32 -84.50 46.55 -37.54
C PRO A 32 -85.08 45.19 -38.08
N ALA A 33 -86.38 44.96 -37.83
CA ALA A 33 -87.28 43.94 -38.44
C ALA A 33 -87.86 44.45 -39.80
N PRO A 34 -88.67 43.74 -40.65
CA PRO A 34 -89.62 42.62 -40.44
C PRO A 34 -89.49 41.49 -41.53
N GLU A 35 -90.35 40.47 -41.73
CA GLU A 35 -91.71 40.47 -42.31
C GLU A 35 -92.49 39.15 -42.01
N ASP A 36 -93.82 39.28 -41.92
CA ASP A 36 -94.83 38.25 -41.63
C ASP A 36 -95.21 37.40 -42.86
N GLU A 37 -95.46 36.10 -42.67
CA GLU A 37 -96.26 35.30 -43.62
C GLU A 37 -97.17 34.30 -42.89
N TRP A 38 -98.46 34.36 -43.18
CA TRP A 38 -99.55 33.60 -42.54
C TRP A 38 -99.79 32.23 -43.20
N GLY A 39 -100.17 31.21 -42.40
CA GLY A 39 -100.72 29.93 -42.86
C GLY A 39 -101.54 29.22 -41.77
N PRO A 40 -102.53 28.34 -42.10
CA PRO A 40 -103.86 28.38 -41.49
C PRO A 40 -104.14 27.46 -40.27
N ASN A 41 -105.20 27.86 -39.57
CA ASN A 41 -105.90 27.32 -38.38
C ASN A 41 -106.14 25.79 -38.33
N PRO A 42 -105.94 25.13 -37.16
CA PRO A 42 -106.58 23.85 -36.86
C PRO A 42 -107.76 24.00 -35.88
N GLU A 43 -108.78 23.19 -36.15
CA GLU A 43 -110.07 23.01 -35.49
C GLU A 43 -109.95 22.46 -34.04
N PRO A 44 -110.95 22.62 -33.15
CA PRO A 44 -110.75 22.56 -31.70
C PRO A 44 -110.89 21.13 -31.16
N THR A 45 -109.79 20.54 -30.67
CA THR A 45 -109.84 19.30 -29.90
C THR A 45 -109.98 19.63 -28.41
N ASN A 46 -111.22 19.68 -27.95
CA ASN A 46 -111.54 19.62 -26.53
C ASN A 46 -111.22 18.21 -26.01
N MET A 47 -110.03 18.03 -25.45
CA MET A 47 -109.71 16.88 -24.60
C MET A 47 -109.53 17.37 -23.16
N SER A 48 -110.60 17.16 -22.40
CA SER A 48 -110.65 17.06 -20.95
C SER A 48 -109.30 16.71 -20.30
N ALA A 49 -108.74 17.65 -19.55
CA ALA A 49 -107.72 17.35 -18.56
C ALA A 49 -108.37 16.48 -17.46
N SER A 50 -108.06 15.19 -17.49
CA SER A 50 -108.36 14.28 -16.39
C SER A 50 -107.54 14.74 -15.16
N PRO A 51 -108.12 14.82 -13.95
CA PRO A 51 -107.35 15.20 -12.77
C PRO A 51 -106.37 14.06 -12.45
N ILE A 52 -105.10 14.27 -12.79
CA ILE A 52 -103.99 13.44 -12.29
C ILE A 52 -104.09 13.44 -10.77
N PRO A 53 -104.09 12.29 -10.08
CA PRO A 53 -104.38 12.25 -8.65
C PRO A 53 -103.29 12.98 -7.88
N PHE A 54 -103.70 14.04 -7.15
CA PHE A 54 -102.87 14.92 -6.32
C PHE A 54 -101.93 14.22 -5.32
N PHE A 55 -102.13 12.91 -5.07
CA PHE A 55 -101.28 12.09 -4.22
C PHE A 55 -99.85 11.93 -4.76
N LEU A 56 -99.61 12.02 -6.07
CA LEU A 56 -98.27 11.87 -6.65
C LEU A 56 -97.38 13.08 -6.38
N TYR A 57 -97.93 14.29 -6.27
CA TYR A 57 -97.16 15.53 -6.07
C TYR A 57 -96.56 15.65 -4.66
N GLY A 58 -97.16 15.00 -3.66
CA GLY A 58 -96.64 14.95 -2.29
C GLY A 58 -95.63 13.82 -2.05
N ILE A 59 -95.74 12.70 -2.75
CA ILE A 59 -94.87 11.53 -2.56
C ILE A 59 -93.48 11.75 -3.19
N ILE A 60 -93.42 12.37 -4.37
CA ILE A 60 -92.16 12.63 -5.09
C ILE A 60 -91.13 13.40 -4.25
N PRO A 61 -91.44 14.56 -3.62
CA PRO A 61 -90.46 15.28 -2.80
C PRO A 61 -90.05 14.51 -1.54
N VAL A 62 -90.97 13.71 -0.97
CA VAL A 62 -90.65 12.84 0.19
C VAL A 62 -89.65 11.75 -0.22
N VAL A 63 -89.89 11.10 -1.36
CA VAL A 63 -88.97 10.08 -1.91
C VAL A 63 -87.62 10.69 -2.25
N LEU A 64 -87.58 11.85 -2.92
CA LEU A 64 -86.34 12.57 -3.23
C LEU A 64 -85.57 12.99 -1.96
N GLY A 65 -86.28 13.42 -0.91
CA GLY A 65 -85.68 13.73 0.38
C GLY A 65 -85.03 12.51 1.04
N ILE A 66 -85.70 11.36 1.01
CA ILE A 66 -85.14 10.10 1.53
C ILE A 66 -83.91 9.67 0.72
N PHE A 67 -83.98 9.74 -0.62
CA PHE A 67 -82.83 9.45 -1.47
C PHE A 67 -81.65 10.39 -1.20
N SER A 68 -81.90 11.68 -1.00
CA SER A 68 -80.88 12.67 -0.65
C SER A 68 -80.22 12.35 0.69
N LEU A 69 -81.00 12.01 1.71
CA LEU A 69 -80.48 11.62 3.03
C LEU A 69 -79.65 10.33 2.95
N LEU A 70 -80.07 9.35 2.15
CA LEU A 70 -79.30 8.11 1.93
C LEU A 70 -77.97 8.40 1.21
N LEU A 71 -77.98 9.27 0.19
CA LEU A 71 -76.75 9.68 -0.49
C LEU A 71 -75.79 10.42 0.45
N LEU A 72 -76.29 11.32 1.30
CA LEU A 72 -75.48 12.02 2.30
C LEU A 72 -74.86 11.06 3.32
N ALA A 73 -75.63 10.06 3.79
CA ALA A 73 -75.12 9.05 4.70
C ALA A 73 -74.02 8.19 4.05
N LEU A 74 -74.19 7.81 2.77
CA LEU A 74 -73.17 7.10 2.01
C LEU A 74 -71.92 7.95 1.78
N CYS A 75 -72.07 9.21 1.37
CA CYS A 75 -70.95 10.14 1.21
C CYS A 75 -70.20 10.36 2.53
N GLY A 76 -70.91 10.48 3.66
CA GLY A 76 -70.32 10.59 4.98
C GLY A 76 -69.53 9.32 5.36
N PHE A 77 -70.09 8.14 5.11
CA PHE A 77 -69.42 6.87 5.37
C PHE A 77 -68.16 6.68 4.51
N PHE A 78 -68.25 6.94 3.20
CA PHE A 78 -67.11 6.84 2.29
C PHE A 78 -66.05 7.91 2.60
N GLY A 79 -66.46 9.14 2.94
CA GLY A 79 -65.56 10.21 3.37
C GLY A 79 -64.82 9.86 4.66
N TYR A 80 -65.52 9.29 5.64
CA TYR A 80 -64.91 8.79 6.88
C TYR A 80 -63.89 7.68 6.61
N GLN A 81 -64.23 6.68 5.78
CA GLN A 81 -63.32 5.59 5.42
C GLN A 81 -62.07 6.09 4.66
N TYR A 82 -62.25 7.06 3.76
CA TYR A 82 -61.16 7.70 3.04
C TYR A 82 -60.22 8.44 4.01
N PHE A 83 -60.75 9.30 4.88
CA PHE A 83 -59.95 10.06 5.83
C PHE A 83 -59.20 9.15 6.82
N HIS A 84 -59.87 8.13 7.35
CA HIS A 84 -59.25 7.14 8.24
C HIS A 84 -58.11 6.36 7.56
N THR A 85 -58.29 6.00 6.28
CA THR A 85 -57.25 5.31 5.50
C THR A 85 -56.06 6.23 5.21
N VAL A 86 -56.31 7.51 4.89
CA VAL A 86 -55.26 8.52 4.67
C VAL A 86 -54.44 8.74 5.95
N GLU A 87 -55.09 8.89 7.11
CA GLU A 87 -54.39 9.09 8.39
C GLU A 87 -53.57 7.86 8.81
N ALA A 88 -54.12 6.66 8.62
CA ALA A 88 -53.40 5.40 8.83
C ALA A 88 -52.21 5.23 7.86
N SER A 89 -52.32 5.75 6.64
CA SER A 89 -51.21 5.75 5.67
C SER A 89 -50.10 6.75 6.05
N ALA A 90 -50.48 7.94 6.54
CA ALA A 90 -49.54 8.98 6.94
C ALA A 90 -48.69 8.57 8.15
N THR A 91 -49.27 7.87 9.12
CA THR A 91 -48.54 7.36 10.30
C THR A 91 -47.53 6.27 9.92
N LYS A 92 -47.91 5.33 9.03
CA LYS A 92 -46.98 4.33 8.47
C LYS A 92 -45.86 4.97 7.66
N MET A 93 -46.16 6.03 6.91
CA MET A 93 -45.15 6.73 6.13
C MET A 93 -44.11 7.43 7.03
N LYS A 94 -44.55 8.02 8.16
CA LYS A 94 -43.63 8.58 9.16
C LYS A 94 -42.70 7.52 9.76
N SER A 95 -43.22 6.35 10.11
CA SER A 95 -42.37 5.27 10.65
C SER A 95 -41.39 4.72 9.62
N LEU A 96 -41.82 4.63 8.35
CA LEU A 96 -40.94 4.23 7.24
C LEU A 96 -39.82 5.25 7.03
N ASN A 97 -40.13 6.55 7.04
CA ASN A 97 -39.13 7.60 6.90
C ASN A 97 -38.11 7.56 8.05
N ALA A 98 -38.58 7.41 9.29
CA ALA A 98 -37.69 7.26 10.44
C ALA A 98 -36.79 6.01 10.34
N LEU A 99 -37.31 4.91 9.78
CA LEU A 99 -36.51 3.70 9.51
C LEU A 99 -35.45 3.96 8.43
N ILE A 100 -35.80 4.68 7.35
CA ILE A 100 -34.88 5.05 6.27
C ILE A 100 -33.75 5.94 6.80
N GLU A 101 -34.07 6.98 7.58
CA GLU A 101 -33.08 7.88 8.19
C GLU A 101 -32.13 7.12 9.13
N SER A 102 -32.66 6.17 9.92
CA SER A 102 -31.87 5.30 10.79
C SER A 102 -30.89 4.43 9.99
N PHE A 103 -31.36 3.83 8.88
CA PHE A 103 -30.50 3.02 8.01
C PHE A 103 -29.43 3.87 7.31
N GLN A 104 -29.79 5.05 6.80
CA GLN A 104 -28.84 6.00 6.20
C GLN A 104 -27.75 6.41 7.20
N SER A 105 -28.14 6.82 8.41
CA SER A 105 -27.19 7.18 9.48
C SER A 105 -26.23 6.03 9.83
N LYS A 106 -26.74 4.79 9.85
CA LYS A 106 -25.91 3.61 10.13
C LYS A 106 -24.94 3.31 8.97
N ALA A 107 -25.38 3.48 7.72
CA ALA A 107 -24.54 3.33 6.53
C ALA A 107 -23.43 4.40 6.49
N ASP A 108 -23.74 5.65 6.81
CA ASP A 108 -22.75 6.74 6.85
C ASP A 108 -21.67 6.49 7.90
N LYS A 109 -22.05 6.00 9.09
CA LYS A 109 -21.11 5.59 10.13
C LYS A 109 -20.22 4.44 9.67
N PHE A 110 -20.80 3.45 8.99
CA PHE A 110 -20.03 2.34 8.45
C PHE A 110 -19.04 2.80 7.38
N LEU A 111 -19.47 3.67 6.45
CA LEU A 111 -18.63 4.26 5.44
C LEU A 111 -17.48 5.08 6.06
N HIS A 112 -17.76 5.86 7.10
CA HIS A 112 -16.74 6.60 7.83
C HIS A 112 -15.70 5.67 8.47
N VAL A 113 -16.14 4.61 9.16
CA VAL A 113 -15.23 3.62 9.76
C VAL A 113 -14.39 2.92 8.68
N GLN A 114 -14.97 2.59 7.54
CA GLN A 114 -14.26 1.98 6.42
C GLN A 114 -13.17 2.93 5.86
N ASN A 115 -13.50 4.21 5.65
CA ASN A 115 -12.54 5.21 5.20
C ASN A 115 -11.37 5.37 6.19
N VAL A 116 -11.65 5.38 7.49
CA VAL A 116 -10.61 5.44 8.53
C VAL A 116 -9.73 4.18 8.52
N LEU A 117 -10.33 3.00 8.34
CA LEU A 117 -9.58 1.75 8.24
C LEU A 117 -8.65 1.74 7.01
N ASP A 118 -9.14 2.22 5.87
CA ASP A 118 -8.36 2.30 4.64
C ASP A 118 -7.22 3.32 4.74
N GLN A 119 -7.47 4.48 5.38
CA GLN A 119 -6.41 5.45 5.70
C GLN A 119 -5.36 4.85 6.64
N ASN A 120 -5.76 4.17 7.70
CA ASN A 120 -4.84 3.53 8.64
C ASN A 120 -4.00 2.45 7.94
N LYS A 121 -4.60 1.69 7.02
CA LYS A 121 -3.86 0.70 6.22
C LYS A 121 -2.83 1.34 5.29
N ALA A 122 -3.17 2.46 4.65
CA ALA A 122 -2.22 3.22 3.84
C ALA A 122 -1.06 3.79 4.69
N LEU A 123 -1.36 4.27 5.89
CA LEU A 123 -0.35 4.77 6.83
C LEU A 123 0.60 3.65 7.29
N LEU A 124 0.08 2.45 7.58
CA LEU A 124 0.90 1.29 7.92
C LEU A 124 1.86 0.91 6.78
N SER A 125 1.39 0.96 5.53
CA SER A 125 2.25 0.73 4.37
C SER A 125 3.37 1.77 4.26
N TYR A 126 3.09 3.05 4.54
CA TYR A 126 4.11 4.09 4.55
C TYR A 126 5.14 3.86 5.66
N VAL A 127 4.71 3.48 6.86
CA VAL A 127 5.61 3.16 7.98
C VAL A 127 6.53 1.98 7.62
N GLU A 128 6.01 0.91 7.04
CA GLU A 128 6.81 -0.24 6.59
C GLU A 128 7.84 0.16 5.52
N THR A 129 7.46 1.05 4.59
CA THR A 129 8.42 1.58 3.61
C THR A 129 9.49 2.47 4.22
N LEU A 130 9.16 3.25 5.26
CA LEU A 130 10.13 4.06 5.99
C LEU A 130 11.11 3.18 6.77
N GLU A 131 10.65 2.10 7.39
CA GLU A 131 11.52 1.12 8.05
C GLU A 131 12.48 0.46 7.04
N TRP A 132 11.97 0.13 5.84
CA TRP A 132 12.82 -0.38 4.75
C TRP A 132 13.87 0.64 4.30
N LEU A 133 13.49 1.91 4.13
CA LEU A 133 14.41 2.99 3.75
C LEU A 133 15.47 3.25 4.83
N GLN A 134 15.09 3.22 6.11
CA GLN A 134 16.01 3.38 7.23
C GLN A 134 17.01 2.22 7.31
N SER A 135 16.57 0.99 7.00
CA SER A 135 17.46 -0.17 6.88
C SER A 135 18.46 -0.02 5.72
N GLN A 136 18.05 0.56 4.59
CA GLN A 136 18.94 0.85 3.46
C GLN A 136 19.97 1.94 3.80
N GLU A 137 19.59 2.97 4.56
CA GLU A 137 20.51 4.00 5.03
C GLU A 137 21.58 3.42 5.97
N TYR A 138 21.19 2.54 6.90
CA TYR A 138 22.13 1.80 7.75
C TYR A 138 23.09 0.91 6.94
N LEU A 139 22.60 0.23 5.89
CA LEU A 139 23.46 -0.55 4.99
C LEU A 139 24.45 0.33 4.24
N LEU A 140 24.02 1.51 3.80
CA LEU A 140 24.88 2.47 3.12
C LEU A 140 25.93 3.06 4.06
N GLU A 141 25.56 3.34 5.31
CA GLU A 141 26.47 3.81 6.35
C GLU A 141 27.48 2.73 6.75
N ALA A 142 27.04 1.48 6.94
CA ALA A 142 27.92 0.34 7.17
C ALA A 142 28.86 0.08 5.98
N LEU A 143 28.38 0.22 4.75
CA LEU A 143 29.20 0.14 3.53
C LEU A 143 30.21 1.30 3.48
N HIS A 144 29.79 2.50 3.86
CA HIS A 144 30.66 3.68 3.93
C HIS A 144 31.71 3.52 5.03
N GLU A 145 31.39 2.96 6.20
CA GLU A 145 32.35 2.61 7.25
C GLU A 145 33.33 1.52 6.79
N LEU A 146 32.87 0.50 6.08
CA LEU A 146 33.73 -0.51 5.45
C LEU A 146 34.67 0.14 4.41
N ASN A 147 34.17 1.09 3.62
CA ASN A 147 34.94 1.81 2.61
C ASN A 147 35.86 2.89 3.22
N GLN A 148 35.54 3.46 4.39
CA GLN A 148 36.41 4.37 5.14
C GLN A 148 37.50 3.63 5.92
N LYS A 149 37.21 2.42 6.41
CA LYS A 149 38.24 1.47 6.88
C LYS A 149 39.15 0.97 5.75
N GLN A 150 38.78 1.26 4.50
CA GLN A 150 39.61 1.05 3.31
C GLN A 150 40.49 2.28 3.00
N GLY A 151 41.12 2.84 4.03
CA GLY A 151 42.16 3.85 3.92
C GLY A 151 43.51 3.18 3.62
N VAL A 152 44.05 3.48 2.43
CA VAL A 152 45.27 2.93 1.80
C VAL A 152 45.14 1.49 1.28
N ARG A 153 44.38 1.33 0.19
CA ARG A 153 44.31 0.08 -0.56
C ARG A 153 45.72 -0.44 -0.86
N CYS A 154 46.03 -1.65 -0.41
CA CYS A 154 47.02 -2.52 -1.06
C CYS A 154 46.84 -2.36 -2.58
N GLY A 155 47.74 -1.61 -3.23
CA GLY A 155 47.48 -0.89 -4.49
C GLY A 155 46.41 -1.49 -5.44
N ARG A 156 45.52 -0.64 -5.97
CA ARG A 156 44.46 -1.12 -6.87
C ARG A 156 45.05 -1.69 -8.18
N PRO A 157 44.56 -2.83 -8.70
CA PRO A 157 43.69 -3.81 -8.04
C PRO A 157 44.37 -5.18 -8.02
N LEU A 158 45.15 -5.47 -6.97
CA LEU A 158 45.43 -6.87 -6.69
C LEU A 158 44.15 -7.48 -6.08
N LYS A 159 43.31 -8.11 -6.90
CA LYS A 159 41.99 -8.69 -6.58
C LYS A 159 41.98 -9.75 -5.45
N HIS A 160 43.13 -10.03 -4.84
CA HIS A 160 43.32 -11.14 -3.90
C HIS A 160 44.14 -10.73 -2.64
N TRP A 161 44.34 -9.44 -2.41
CA TRP A 161 45.04 -8.95 -1.22
C TRP A 161 44.05 -8.38 -0.22
N VAL A 162 44.24 -8.75 1.04
CA VAL A 162 43.43 -8.28 2.15
C VAL A 162 44.28 -7.38 3.03
N GLN A 163 43.81 -6.16 3.27
CA GLN A 163 44.47 -5.23 4.17
C GLN A 163 44.03 -5.48 5.61
N SER A 164 44.99 -5.52 6.52
CA SER A 164 44.74 -5.47 7.97
C SER A 164 45.75 -4.53 8.59
N ASN A 165 45.25 -3.42 9.14
CA ASN A 165 46.05 -2.30 9.63
C ASN A 165 46.98 -1.73 8.54
N ASP A 166 48.28 -1.67 8.83
CA ASP A 166 49.38 -1.14 8.02
C ASP A 166 50.00 -2.21 7.09
N HIS A 167 49.38 -3.39 6.96
CA HIS A 167 49.89 -4.47 6.12
C HIS A 167 48.83 -5.06 5.21
N CYS A 168 49.31 -5.65 4.12
CA CYS A 168 48.57 -6.33 3.09
C CYS A 168 48.94 -7.81 3.11
N TYR A 169 47.94 -8.68 3.01
CA TYR A 169 48.11 -10.13 3.10
C TYR A 169 47.52 -10.82 1.87
N HIS A 170 48.18 -11.87 1.39
CA HIS A 170 47.70 -12.66 0.26
C HIS A 170 47.88 -14.14 0.51
N GLN A 171 46.79 -14.89 0.39
CA GLN A 171 46.81 -16.35 0.35
C GLN A 171 46.84 -16.79 -1.11
N THR A 172 47.83 -17.60 -1.49
CA THR A 172 47.90 -18.15 -2.85
C THR A 172 46.82 -19.21 -3.06
N MET A 173 46.26 -19.24 -4.27
CA MET A 173 45.35 -20.32 -4.67
C MET A 173 46.11 -21.60 -5.02
N GLU A 174 47.32 -21.45 -5.56
CA GLU A 174 48.21 -22.58 -5.85
C GLU A 174 48.74 -23.15 -4.54
N MET A 175 48.69 -24.48 -4.43
CA MET A 175 49.22 -25.24 -3.29
C MET A 175 50.58 -25.82 -3.68
N VAL A 176 51.61 -25.42 -2.96
CA VAL A 176 53.02 -25.78 -3.25
C VAL A 176 53.74 -26.20 -1.97
N SER A 177 54.99 -26.66 -2.10
CA SER A 177 55.81 -26.94 -0.93
C SER A 177 56.13 -25.65 -0.17
N TRP A 178 56.50 -25.80 1.09
CA TRP A 178 56.88 -24.65 1.92
C TRP A 178 58.06 -23.86 1.34
N LEU A 179 59.02 -24.55 0.72
CA LEU A 179 60.19 -23.90 0.10
C LEU A 179 59.77 -23.02 -1.08
N ASP A 180 58.84 -23.49 -1.90
CA ASP A 180 58.35 -22.74 -3.06
C ASP A 180 57.57 -21.48 -2.65
N CYS A 181 56.93 -21.50 -1.47
CA CYS A 181 56.20 -20.33 -0.96
C CYS A 181 57.09 -19.10 -0.79
N PHE A 182 58.37 -19.28 -0.43
CA PHE A 182 59.32 -18.18 -0.32
C PHE A 182 59.46 -17.45 -1.66
N ASP A 183 59.76 -18.20 -2.72
CA ASP A 183 59.97 -17.65 -4.07
C ASP A 183 58.69 -17.02 -4.63
N ILE A 184 57.53 -17.63 -4.38
CA ILE A 184 56.24 -17.08 -4.79
C ILE A 184 55.99 -15.73 -4.12
N CYS A 185 56.16 -15.62 -2.80
CA CYS A 185 55.92 -14.36 -2.12
C CYS A 185 56.89 -13.26 -2.59
N VAL A 186 58.16 -13.59 -2.81
CA VAL A 186 59.14 -12.65 -3.38
C VAL A 186 58.73 -12.19 -4.78
N SER A 187 58.26 -13.10 -5.65
CA SER A 187 57.78 -12.76 -7.00
C SER A 187 56.60 -11.78 -7.01
N LEU A 188 55.82 -11.76 -5.92
CA LEU A 188 54.69 -10.84 -5.70
C LEU A 188 55.11 -9.49 -5.08
N ASN A 189 56.41 -9.21 -4.98
CA ASN A 189 56.99 -8.08 -4.24
C ASN A 189 56.48 -8.05 -2.80
N ALA A 190 56.52 -9.21 -2.15
CA ALA A 190 56.07 -9.41 -0.78
C ALA A 190 57.04 -10.32 -0.03
N THR A 191 56.82 -10.46 1.26
CA THR A 191 57.57 -11.34 2.15
C THR A 191 56.72 -12.54 2.53
N PHE A 192 57.36 -13.69 2.73
CA PHE A 192 56.68 -14.83 3.34
C PHE A 192 56.32 -14.48 4.79
N LEU A 193 55.07 -14.73 5.21
CA LEU A 193 54.53 -14.19 6.46
C LEU A 193 55.40 -14.52 7.68
N LYS A 194 55.77 -13.47 8.41
CA LYS A 194 56.53 -13.48 9.67
C LYS A 194 55.79 -12.77 10.83
N THR A 195 54.49 -12.49 10.65
CA THR A 195 53.67 -11.81 11.64
C THR A 195 53.25 -12.75 12.78
N GLU A 196 53.23 -12.24 14.01
CA GLU A 196 52.81 -12.95 15.23
C GLU A 196 51.70 -12.21 16.00
N GLY A 197 51.26 -12.77 17.14
CA GLY A 197 50.40 -12.09 18.10
C GLY A 197 48.97 -11.83 17.61
N SER A 198 48.39 -10.70 18.02
CA SER A 198 47.01 -10.32 17.64
C SER A 198 46.88 -10.10 16.13
N ARG A 199 47.95 -9.62 15.47
CA ARG A 199 47.95 -9.43 14.02
C ARG A 199 47.82 -10.77 13.28
N LEU A 200 48.57 -11.78 13.70
CA LEU A 200 48.48 -13.12 13.12
C LEU A 200 47.06 -13.69 13.29
N LYS A 201 46.48 -13.59 14.49
CA LYS A 201 45.10 -14.04 14.76
C LYS A 201 44.08 -13.39 13.82
N ASN A 202 44.17 -12.07 13.65
CA ASN A 202 43.28 -11.35 12.74
C ASN A 202 43.43 -11.83 11.30
N VAL A 203 44.66 -12.08 10.82
CA VAL A 203 44.89 -12.57 9.45
C VAL A 203 44.36 -14.00 9.28
N MET A 204 44.57 -14.87 10.26
CA MET A 204 44.07 -16.24 10.25
C MET A 204 42.54 -16.27 10.07
N GLU A 205 41.81 -15.48 10.86
CA GLU A 205 40.35 -15.40 10.78
C GLU A 205 39.86 -14.80 9.46
N LEU A 206 40.63 -13.88 8.88
CA LEU A 206 40.19 -13.08 7.73
C LEU A 206 40.46 -13.75 6.38
N ILE A 207 41.56 -14.52 6.24
CA ILE A 207 41.97 -15.07 4.93
C ILE A 207 42.26 -16.58 4.94
N ALA A 208 42.55 -17.22 6.08
CA ALA A 208 43.00 -18.62 6.09
C ALA A 208 41.83 -19.63 6.03
N VAL A 209 41.31 -19.87 4.83
CA VAL A 209 40.23 -20.85 4.57
C VAL A 209 40.70 -22.31 4.74
N GLY A 210 41.99 -22.59 4.48
CA GLY A 210 42.61 -23.91 4.56
C GLY A 210 44.04 -23.86 5.11
N PRO A 211 44.72 -25.01 5.24
CA PRO A 211 46.12 -25.03 5.68
C PRO A 211 46.96 -24.14 4.77
N THR A 212 47.62 -23.16 5.38
CA THR A 212 48.41 -22.16 4.68
C THR A 212 49.74 -22.00 5.39
N TRP A 213 50.84 -22.16 4.66
CA TRP A 213 52.17 -22.04 5.20
C TRP A 213 52.49 -20.62 5.69
N LEU A 214 53.26 -20.56 6.78
CA LEU A 214 53.95 -19.36 7.26
C LEU A 214 55.44 -19.46 6.97
N GLY A 215 56.19 -18.35 7.00
CA GLY A 215 57.65 -18.35 6.86
C GLY A 215 58.43 -18.92 8.05
N LEU A 216 57.89 -19.94 8.73
CA LEU A 216 58.39 -20.54 9.96
C LEU A 216 58.59 -22.05 9.76
N SER A 217 59.81 -22.51 10.03
CA SER A 217 60.19 -23.93 9.92
C SER A 217 61.07 -24.38 11.08
N TYR A 218 61.15 -25.70 11.25
CA TYR A 218 62.10 -26.30 12.17
C TYR A 218 63.49 -26.35 11.56
N ARG A 219 64.46 -25.69 12.20
CA ARG A 219 65.84 -25.66 11.72
C ARG A 219 66.69 -26.68 12.47
N GLU A 220 67.03 -27.76 11.79
CA GLU A 220 67.81 -28.87 12.34
C GLU A 220 69.16 -28.43 12.94
N LYS A 221 69.89 -27.53 12.26
CA LYS A 221 71.21 -27.06 12.71
C LYS A 221 71.17 -26.37 14.08
N ASP A 222 70.06 -25.70 14.38
CA ASP A 222 69.88 -24.90 15.58
C ASP A 222 69.02 -25.65 16.61
N ASN A 223 68.40 -26.78 16.22
CA ASN A 223 67.43 -27.54 17.00
C ASN A 223 66.28 -26.66 17.56
N GLU A 224 65.80 -25.72 16.73
CA GLU A 224 64.84 -24.69 17.11
C GLU A 224 63.90 -24.31 15.95
N TRP A 225 62.73 -23.76 16.28
CA TRP A 225 61.86 -23.08 15.31
C TRP A 225 62.48 -21.75 14.89
N LYS A 226 62.55 -21.50 13.57
CA LYS A 226 63.15 -20.27 13.01
C LYS A 226 62.30 -19.71 11.89
N TRP A 227 62.19 -18.40 11.88
CA TRP A 227 61.74 -17.66 10.72
C TRP A 227 62.76 -17.77 9.58
N GLU A 228 62.34 -17.45 8.36
CA GLU A 228 63.21 -17.48 7.18
C GLU A 228 64.48 -16.63 7.30
N ASP A 229 64.40 -15.48 7.98
CA ASP A 229 65.56 -14.63 8.26
C ASP A 229 66.46 -15.15 9.39
N GLY A 230 66.11 -16.29 9.99
CA GLY A 230 66.83 -16.91 11.08
C GLY A 230 66.51 -16.36 12.47
N SER A 231 65.57 -15.43 12.61
CA SER A 231 65.14 -15.01 13.94
C SER A 231 64.27 -16.07 14.62
N SER A 232 64.27 -16.10 15.95
CA SER A 232 63.39 -16.99 16.71
C SER A 232 61.97 -16.42 16.80
N PRO A 233 60.93 -17.27 16.84
CA PRO A 233 59.57 -16.85 17.12
C PRO A 233 59.37 -16.48 18.59
N SER A 234 58.36 -15.67 18.90
CA SER A 234 58.03 -15.36 20.29
C SER A 234 57.44 -16.58 21.03
N PRO A 235 57.68 -16.71 22.35
CA PRO A 235 57.11 -17.80 23.15
C PRO A 235 55.58 -17.86 23.12
N GLY A 236 54.91 -16.74 22.82
CA GLY A 236 53.45 -16.62 22.79
C GLY A 236 52.78 -17.22 21.55
N LEU A 237 53.56 -17.73 20.58
CA LEU A 237 53.02 -18.32 19.35
C LEU A 237 52.41 -19.72 19.54
N GLY A 238 52.71 -20.40 20.65
CA GLY A 238 52.11 -21.70 20.99
C GLY A 238 52.63 -22.87 20.15
N LEU A 239 53.90 -22.83 19.74
CA LEU A 239 54.55 -23.93 19.04
C LEU A 239 54.91 -25.07 20.01
N PRO A 240 54.97 -26.32 19.51
CA PRO A 240 55.52 -27.44 20.29
C PRO A 240 56.95 -27.18 20.74
N GLU A 241 57.34 -27.79 21.86
CA GLU A 241 58.72 -27.75 22.34
C GLU A 241 59.67 -28.35 21.28
N PRO A 242 60.77 -27.64 20.92
CA PRO A 242 61.70 -28.12 19.89
C PRO A 242 62.25 -29.52 20.20
N SER A 243 62.14 -30.42 19.22
CA SER A 243 62.69 -31.78 19.30
C SER A 243 63.07 -32.28 17.90
N LEU A 244 63.93 -33.29 17.85
CA LEU A 244 64.37 -33.91 16.58
C LEU A 244 63.21 -34.50 15.76
N ASP A 245 62.06 -34.80 16.39
CA ASP A 245 60.87 -35.30 15.70
C ASP A 245 60.26 -34.26 14.74
N PHE A 246 60.63 -32.98 14.90
CA PHE A 246 60.21 -31.89 14.03
C PHE A 246 61.15 -31.65 12.85
N GLN A 247 62.18 -32.48 12.64
CA GLN A 247 63.03 -32.38 11.47
C GLN A 247 62.20 -32.48 10.18
N GLY A 248 62.36 -31.50 9.28
CA GLY A 248 61.58 -31.40 8.04
C GLY A 248 60.13 -30.95 8.24
N LYS A 249 59.77 -30.43 9.42
CA LYS A 249 58.45 -29.85 9.69
C LYS A 249 58.45 -28.34 9.53
N CYS A 250 57.34 -27.84 8.99
CA CYS A 250 57.05 -26.44 8.77
C CYS A 250 55.72 -26.07 9.45
N VAL A 251 55.49 -24.78 9.69
CA VAL A 251 54.31 -24.30 10.41
C VAL A 251 53.27 -23.75 9.44
N TYR A 252 52.03 -24.20 9.60
CA TYR A 252 50.88 -23.68 8.86
C TYR A 252 49.83 -23.09 9.81
N VAL A 253 48.98 -22.24 9.24
CA VAL A 253 47.76 -21.73 9.86
C VAL A 253 46.51 -22.26 9.19
N LYS A 254 45.44 -22.37 9.97
CA LYS A 254 44.03 -22.43 9.55
C LYS A 254 43.27 -21.37 10.37
N ALA A 255 42.04 -21.05 9.99
CA ALA A 255 41.22 -19.98 10.60
C ALA A 255 41.43 -19.72 12.12
N HIS A 256 41.54 -20.78 12.94
CA HIS A 256 41.72 -20.65 14.39
C HIS A 256 42.87 -21.46 14.99
N THR A 257 43.69 -22.13 14.17
CA THR A 257 44.71 -23.05 14.68
C THR A 257 46.05 -22.90 13.96
N LEU A 258 47.12 -23.06 14.73
CA LEU A 258 48.48 -23.26 14.26
C LEU A 258 48.79 -24.76 14.30
N GLY A 259 49.49 -25.26 13.29
CA GLY A 259 49.88 -26.66 13.21
C GLY A 259 51.21 -26.83 12.50
N THR A 260 51.73 -28.05 12.55
CA THR A 260 52.98 -28.43 11.89
C THR A 260 52.73 -29.56 10.90
N ASP A 261 53.35 -29.51 9.72
CA ASP A 261 53.33 -30.63 8.77
C ASP A 261 54.67 -30.75 8.05
N ASN A 262 54.88 -31.82 7.29
CA ASN A 262 56.06 -31.99 6.44
C ASN A 262 56.13 -30.84 5.43
N CYS A 263 57.28 -30.16 5.34
CA CYS A 263 57.48 -29.01 4.47
C CYS A 263 57.23 -29.31 2.97
N THR A 264 57.23 -30.60 2.58
CA THR A 264 56.98 -31.06 1.21
C THR A 264 55.50 -31.19 0.86
N ILE A 265 54.60 -31.13 1.85
CA ILE A 265 53.14 -31.23 1.61
C ILE A 265 52.66 -29.96 0.90
N PRO A 266 51.93 -30.10 -0.23
CA PRO A 266 51.34 -28.96 -0.92
C PRO A 266 50.34 -28.22 -0.01
N SER A 267 50.52 -26.92 0.16
CA SER A 267 49.56 -26.03 0.84
C SER A 267 49.68 -24.61 0.29
N SER A 268 48.68 -23.79 0.56
CA SER A 268 48.72 -22.38 0.15
C SER A 268 49.84 -21.62 0.87
N CYS A 269 50.30 -20.52 0.30
CA CYS A 269 51.31 -19.64 0.88
C CYS A 269 50.65 -18.37 1.40
N LEU A 270 51.08 -17.89 2.57
CA LEU A 270 50.63 -16.60 3.10
C LEU A 270 51.73 -15.56 2.95
N CYS A 271 51.52 -14.59 2.08
CA CYS A 271 52.46 -13.49 1.83
C CYS A 271 51.99 -12.21 2.53
N GLU A 272 52.92 -11.36 2.92
CA GLU A 272 52.64 -10.04 3.49
C GLU A 272 53.50 -8.93 2.88
N LYS A 273 52.99 -7.69 2.91
CA LYS A 273 53.79 -6.50 2.62
C LYS A 273 53.22 -5.29 3.36
N ALA A 274 54.09 -4.34 3.70
CA ALA A 274 53.65 -3.08 4.29
C ALA A 274 52.85 -2.25 3.28
N VAL A 275 51.85 -1.55 3.80
CA VAL A 275 51.11 -0.50 3.10
C VAL A 275 52.05 0.71 2.95
N HIS A 276 52.28 1.16 1.71
CA HIS A 276 53.06 2.36 1.40
C HIS A 276 52.15 3.59 1.22
#